data_AF-A0A7K4RZP4-F1
#
_entry.id   AF-A0A7K4RZP4-F1
#
_cell.length_a   1.000
_cell.length_b   1.000
_cell.length_c   1.000
_cell.angle_alpha   90.00
_cell.angle_beta   90.00
_cell.angle_gamma   90.00
#
_symmetry.space_group_name_H-M   'P 1'
#
loop_
_entity.id
_entity.type
_entity.pdbx_description
1 polymer ?
#
loop_
_entity_poly.entity_id
_entity_poly.type
_entity_poly.pdbx_seq_one_letter_code
_entity_poly.pdbx_strand_id
1 'polypeptide(L)'
;LLLDLLPPGVCNLLNPAAIYANNEISLGDVEIYGFDYDYTLAQYSNLLHSMIFNTARDILIEQFKYPEGLGKYDYIPGFAIRGLHYDVQKSLLMKIDAFHYVQLGTAYRGLKPVPDEEVIELYGGTQHIPLYQMSDFYGKGPSLKQFMDIFSLPEMTLLSSVIDYFITHGIEFDQVHLYKDISDAIRDVHVKGVMYKWIEKDLEQYILHGDEIYAVLNRLVNHKKKLFLITNSPFSFVDKGMKHMVGKNWRDLFDMVIVQADKPNFFTDRRKPFRKLDEDGSLQWDKINQLEKGKIYKEGNLFDFLRLTGWRGSKVLYFGDHLYSDLADLMLRHGWRTGAIVPELETEIRIINTEQYMHSLTWQQALTGLLERMQMYQDAESKQVLLEWMKERQEIR
;
A
#
# COMPACT_ATOMS: atom_id res chain seq x y z
N LEU A 1 31.89 -9.72 25.12
CA LEU A 1 31.51 -10.86 24.26
C LEU A 1 30.12 -10.68 23.66
N LEU A 2 29.02 -10.75 24.42
CA LEU A 2 27.67 -10.53 23.84
C LEU A 2 27.47 -9.07 23.35
N LEU A 3 27.95 -8.10 24.13
CA LEU A 3 27.93 -6.67 23.76
C LEU A 3 28.77 -6.33 22.51
N ASP A 4 29.80 -7.14 22.18
CA ASP A 4 30.64 -6.95 20.98
C ASP A 4 30.01 -7.59 19.73
N LEU A 5 28.91 -8.33 19.90
CA LEU A 5 28.13 -8.96 18.83
C LEU A 5 26.87 -8.16 18.49
N LEU A 6 26.48 -7.18 19.33
CA LEU A 6 25.28 -6.39 19.15
C LEU A 6 25.61 -5.04 18.49
N PRO A 7 25.02 -4.71 17.33
CA PRO A 7 25.18 -3.39 16.75
C PRO A 7 24.70 -2.27 17.71
N PRO A 8 25.29 -1.07 17.65
CA PRO A 8 24.80 0.07 18.44
C PRO A 8 23.34 0.37 18.13
N GLY A 9 22.48 0.46 19.15
CA GLY A 9 21.07 0.87 19.02
C GLY A 9 20.03 -0.25 19.01
N VAL A 10 20.42 -1.52 19.13
CA VAL A 10 19.52 -2.70 19.13
C VAL A 10 18.49 -2.71 20.28
N CYS A 11 18.64 -1.84 21.29
CA CYS A 11 17.75 -1.80 22.46
C CYS A 11 16.99 -0.47 22.64
N ASN A 12 16.91 0.39 21.61
CA ASN A 12 16.13 1.62 21.73
C ASN A 12 14.69 1.38 21.28
N LEU A 13 13.76 1.57 22.19
CA LEU A 13 12.33 1.56 21.89
C LEU A 13 12.02 2.62 20.83
N LEU A 14 11.36 2.21 19.76
CA LEU A 14 10.88 3.09 18.70
C LEU A 14 9.61 3.81 19.16
N ASN A 15 9.46 5.09 18.83
CA ASN A 15 8.26 5.85 19.19
C ASN A 15 7.20 5.73 18.07
N PRO A 16 6.04 5.08 18.32
CA PRO A 16 4.99 4.92 17.30
C PRO A 16 4.40 6.25 16.82
N ALA A 17 4.53 7.33 17.58
CA ALA A 17 4.05 8.67 17.21
C ALA A 17 5.12 9.53 16.52
N ALA A 18 6.31 8.99 16.25
CA ALA A 18 7.38 9.74 15.59
C ALA A 18 7.20 9.82 14.07
N ILE A 19 7.73 10.91 13.49
CA ILE A 19 7.90 11.04 12.04
C ILE A 19 9.31 10.55 11.70
N TYR A 20 9.40 9.51 10.88
CA TYR A 20 10.66 8.93 10.44
C TYR A 20 11.14 9.57 9.14
N ALA A 21 12.38 10.03 9.11
CA ALA A 21 12.96 10.72 7.96
C ALA A 21 13.99 9.82 7.27
N ASN A 22 13.75 9.51 6.00
CA ASN A 22 14.72 8.82 5.13
C ASN A 22 15.76 9.78 4.52
N ASN A 23 15.37 11.04 4.35
CA ASN A 23 16.20 12.10 3.78
C ASN A 23 16.04 13.38 4.59
N GLU A 24 17.06 14.24 4.58
CA GLU A 24 17.00 15.55 5.21
C GLU A 24 15.96 16.45 4.54
N ILE A 25 15.12 17.10 5.35
CA ILE A 25 14.13 18.07 4.90
C ILE A 25 13.99 19.20 5.93
N SER A 26 14.03 20.44 5.45
CA SER A 26 13.69 21.63 6.23
C SER A 26 12.24 22.00 5.95
N LEU A 27 11.36 21.83 6.94
CA LEU A 27 9.94 22.24 6.82
C LEU A 27 9.78 23.78 6.72
N GLY A 28 10.82 24.55 7.07
CA GLY A 28 10.86 26.00 6.84
C GLY A 28 10.82 26.35 5.36
N ASP A 29 11.50 25.55 4.52
CA ASP A 29 11.65 25.79 3.08
C ASP A 29 10.46 25.26 2.25
N VAL A 30 9.61 24.44 2.85
CA VAL A 30 8.39 23.94 2.22
C VAL A 30 7.33 25.02 2.26
N GLU A 31 6.85 25.45 1.09
CA GLU A 31 5.81 26.49 0.97
C GLU A 31 4.45 25.90 0.61
N ILE A 32 4.44 24.73 -0.04
CA ILE A 32 3.24 24.10 -0.59
C ILE A 32 3.15 22.65 -0.10
N TYR A 33 1.97 22.30 0.41
CA TYR A 33 1.63 20.97 0.93
C TYR A 33 0.54 20.35 0.06
N GLY A 34 0.83 19.18 -0.50
CA GLY A 34 -0.12 18.38 -1.25
C GLY A 34 -0.52 17.15 -0.48
N PHE A 35 -1.76 16.70 -0.66
CA PHE A 35 -2.27 15.49 -0.03
C PHE A 35 -3.00 14.63 -1.05
N ASP A 36 -2.91 13.32 -0.90
CA ASP A 36 -3.98 12.41 -1.31
C ASP A 36 -5.13 12.44 -0.28
N TYR A 37 -6.26 11.85 -0.66
CA TYR A 37 -7.43 11.74 0.19
C TYR A 37 -7.51 10.38 0.89
N ASP A 38 -7.76 9.31 0.15
CA ASP A 38 -7.99 7.97 0.67
C ASP A 38 -6.73 7.41 1.35
N TYR A 39 -6.85 6.87 2.56
CA TYR A 39 -5.73 6.40 3.40
C TYR A 39 -4.59 7.41 3.63
N THR A 40 -4.80 8.70 3.31
CA THR A 40 -3.89 9.80 3.61
C THR A 40 -4.55 10.79 4.55
N LEU A 41 -5.56 11.54 4.09
CA LEU A 41 -6.38 12.39 4.95
C LEU A 41 -7.50 11.58 5.62
N ALA A 42 -8.20 10.76 4.84
CA ALA A 42 -9.27 9.90 5.32
C ALA A 42 -8.71 8.50 5.63
N GLN A 43 -8.48 8.21 6.90
CA GLN A 43 -8.10 6.87 7.36
C GLN A 43 -9.37 6.03 7.56
N TYR A 44 -9.39 4.81 7.03
CA TYR A 44 -10.58 3.96 7.08
C TYR A 44 -10.48 2.84 8.12
N SER A 45 -11.61 2.49 8.73
CA SER A 45 -11.75 1.33 9.61
C SER A 45 -11.50 0.00 8.89
N ASN A 46 -10.88 -0.95 9.59
CA ASN A 46 -10.62 -2.31 9.09
C ASN A 46 -11.90 -3.08 8.70
N LEU A 47 -13.08 -2.66 9.19
CA LEU A 47 -14.37 -3.21 8.77
C LEU A 47 -14.58 -3.13 7.25
N LEU A 48 -13.98 -2.12 6.61
CA LEU A 48 -14.09 -1.93 5.17
C LEU A 48 -13.51 -3.11 4.39
N HIS A 49 -12.42 -3.72 4.87
CA HIS A 49 -11.77 -4.84 4.20
C HIS A 49 -12.69 -6.07 4.15
N SER A 50 -13.36 -6.39 5.25
CA SER A 50 -14.34 -7.47 5.30
C SER A 50 -15.51 -7.23 4.34
N MET A 51 -15.99 -5.99 4.23
CA MET A 51 -17.11 -5.67 3.34
C MET A 51 -16.73 -5.77 1.86
N ILE A 52 -15.54 -5.29 1.49
CA ILE A 52 -15.00 -5.42 0.14
C ILE A 52 -14.87 -6.91 -0.23
N PHE A 53 -14.26 -7.70 0.66
CA PHE A 53 -14.10 -9.14 0.46
C PHE A 53 -15.46 -9.83 0.26
N ASN A 54 -16.41 -9.64 1.20
CA ASN A 54 -17.70 -10.32 1.17
C ASN A 54 -18.48 -9.95 -0.09
N THR A 55 -18.49 -8.67 -0.46
CA THR A 55 -19.23 -8.21 -1.65
C THR A 55 -18.60 -8.73 -2.93
N ALA A 56 -17.26 -8.75 -3.03
CA ALA A 56 -16.58 -9.32 -4.19
C ALA A 56 -16.81 -10.83 -4.30
N ARG A 57 -16.78 -11.56 -3.18
CA ARG A 57 -17.15 -12.98 -3.12
C ARG A 57 -18.58 -13.21 -3.62
N ASP A 58 -19.53 -12.41 -3.14
CA ASP A 58 -20.93 -12.55 -3.53
C ASP A 58 -21.13 -12.21 -5.02
N ILE A 59 -20.40 -11.23 -5.55
CA ILE A 59 -20.35 -10.95 -7.00
C ILE A 59 -19.85 -12.18 -7.79
N LEU A 60 -18.80 -12.85 -7.33
CA LEU A 60 -18.27 -14.05 -7.99
C LEU A 60 -19.32 -15.18 -8.04
N ILE A 61 -20.03 -15.41 -6.93
CA ILE A 61 -21.07 -16.45 -6.85
C ILE A 61 -22.26 -16.07 -7.73
N GLU A 62 -22.79 -14.86 -7.56
CA GLU A 62 -24.06 -14.46 -8.17
C GLU A 62 -23.94 -14.12 -9.66
N GLN A 63 -22.86 -13.44 -10.06
CA GLN A 63 -22.67 -12.90 -11.41
C GLN A 63 -21.76 -13.78 -12.25
N PHE A 64 -20.61 -14.20 -11.70
CA PHE A 64 -19.64 -15.04 -12.41
C PHE A 64 -19.96 -16.54 -12.27
N LYS A 65 -20.97 -16.90 -11.48
CA LYS A 65 -21.44 -18.29 -11.28
C LYS A 65 -20.37 -19.22 -10.71
N TYR A 66 -19.52 -18.68 -9.85
CA TYR A 66 -18.61 -19.49 -9.04
C TYR A 66 -19.40 -20.36 -8.05
N PRO A 67 -18.81 -21.46 -7.54
CA PRO A 67 -19.50 -22.39 -6.65
C PRO A 67 -20.08 -21.72 -5.39
N GLU A 68 -21.35 -22.01 -5.06
CA GLU A 68 -22.04 -21.46 -3.89
C GLU A 68 -21.33 -21.79 -2.56
N GLY A 69 -20.56 -22.89 -2.53
CA GLY A 69 -19.76 -23.27 -1.36
C GLY A 69 -18.73 -22.22 -0.93
N LEU A 70 -18.33 -21.30 -1.82
CA LEU A 70 -17.48 -20.16 -1.48
C LEU A 70 -18.12 -19.23 -0.45
N GLY A 71 -19.44 -19.20 -0.34
CA GLY A 71 -20.16 -18.40 0.67
C GLY A 71 -19.81 -18.77 2.12
N LYS A 72 -19.10 -19.89 2.34
CA LYS A 72 -18.58 -20.30 3.65
C LYS A 72 -17.23 -19.67 4.03
N TYR A 73 -16.54 -19.04 3.08
CA TYR A 73 -15.27 -18.38 3.32
C TYR A 73 -15.53 -16.92 3.72
N ASP A 74 -15.01 -16.52 4.87
CA ASP A 74 -15.04 -15.15 5.36
C ASP A 74 -13.67 -14.48 5.19
N TYR A 75 -13.64 -13.15 5.24
CA TYR A 75 -12.38 -12.42 5.27
C TYR A 75 -11.57 -12.81 6.51
N ILE A 76 -10.27 -13.06 6.33
CA ILE A 76 -9.34 -13.46 7.39
C ILE A 76 -8.42 -12.27 7.70
N PRO A 77 -8.69 -11.48 8.77
CA PRO A 77 -7.83 -10.37 9.14
C PRO A 77 -6.41 -10.83 9.43
N GLY A 78 -5.42 -10.14 8.87
CA GLY A 78 -4.00 -10.44 9.09
C GLY A 78 -3.43 -11.61 8.28
N PHE A 79 -4.22 -12.27 7.43
CA PHE A 79 -3.70 -13.31 6.52
C PHE A 79 -2.73 -12.73 5.48
N ALA A 80 -3.10 -11.60 4.86
CA ALA A 80 -2.28 -10.89 3.90
C ALA A 80 -1.76 -9.57 4.49
N ILE A 81 -0.55 -9.19 4.11
CA ILE A 81 0.08 -7.91 4.43
C ILE A 81 0.35 -7.12 3.15
N ARG A 82 0.49 -5.80 3.26
CA ARG A 82 0.78 -4.93 2.12
C ARG A 82 2.16 -5.22 1.53
N GLY A 83 2.26 -5.22 0.21
CA GLY A 83 3.51 -5.41 -0.55
C GLY A 83 3.83 -6.84 -0.96
N LEU A 84 2.94 -7.80 -0.69
CA LEU A 84 3.07 -9.17 -1.21
C LEU A 84 2.95 -9.21 -2.74
N HIS A 85 3.50 -10.28 -3.32
CA HIS A 85 3.49 -10.53 -4.75
C HIS A 85 2.65 -11.76 -5.05
N TYR A 86 1.91 -11.73 -6.15
CA TYR A 86 1.13 -12.86 -6.63
C TYR A 86 1.60 -13.28 -8.03
N ASP A 87 2.12 -14.51 -8.12
CA ASP A 87 2.43 -15.16 -9.39
C ASP A 87 1.15 -15.79 -9.94
N VAL A 88 0.55 -15.13 -10.93
CA VAL A 88 -0.68 -15.58 -11.60
C VAL A 88 -0.50 -16.96 -12.20
N GLN A 89 0.62 -17.23 -12.86
CA GLN A 89 0.82 -18.51 -13.55
C GLN A 89 0.97 -19.67 -12.56
N LYS A 90 1.59 -19.42 -11.40
CA LYS A 90 1.82 -20.45 -10.37
C LYS A 90 0.76 -20.47 -9.27
N SER A 91 -0.14 -19.49 -9.25
CA SER A 91 -1.13 -19.27 -8.19
C SER A 91 -0.51 -19.21 -6.80
N LEU A 92 0.59 -18.46 -6.69
CA LEU A 92 1.35 -18.29 -5.44
C LEU A 92 1.30 -16.85 -4.95
N LEU A 93 0.91 -16.66 -3.69
CA LEU A 93 1.09 -15.42 -2.95
C LEU A 93 2.37 -15.52 -2.12
N MET A 94 3.30 -14.58 -2.26
CA MET A 94 4.61 -14.66 -1.60
C MET A 94 5.21 -13.29 -1.29
N LYS A 95 6.18 -13.26 -0.37
CA LYS A 95 7.01 -12.08 -0.14
C LYS A 95 8.28 -12.17 -0.98
N ILE A 96 8.61 -11.07 -1.66
CA ILE A 96 9.83 -10.95 -2.46
C ILE A 96 10.64 -9.77 -1.91
N ASP A 97 11.95 -9.92 -1.82
CA ASP A 97 12.84 -8.85 -1.37
C ASP A 97 13.28 -7.90 -2.48
N ALA A 98 14.06 -6.88 -2.10
CA ALA A 98 14.56 -5.86 -3.00
C ALA A 98 15.54 -6.39 -4.08
N PHE A 99 16.03 -7.61 -3.95
CA PHE A 99 16.91 -8.28 -4.91
C PHE A 99 16.15 -9.33 -5.73
N HIS A 100 14.83 -9.34 -5.65
CA HIS A 100 13.92 -10.27 -6.32
C HIS A 100 14.05 -11.73 -5.88
N TYR A 101 14.47 -11.98 -4.64
CA TYR A 101 14.43 -13.32 -4.06
C TYR A 101 13.10 -13.54 -3.32
N VAL A 102 12.46 -14.67 -3.60
CA VAL A 102 11.33 -15.16 -2.80
C VAL A 102 11.84 -15.44 -1.39
N GLN A 103 11.21 -14.81 -0.40
CA GLN A 103 11.50 -15.07 1.00
C GLN A 103 10.88 -16.42 1.36
N LEU A 104 11.73 -17.40 1.68
CA LEU A 104 11.30 -18.73 2.09
C LEU A 104 10.37 -18.69 3.31
N GLY A 105 9.48 -19.67 3.42
CA GLY A 105 8.42 -19.72 4.45
C GLY A 105 7.26 -18.75 4.22
N THR A 106 7.31 -17.88 3.19
CA THR A 106 6.27 -16.88 2.93
C THR A 106 5.38 -17.20 1.73
N ALA A 107 5.64 -18.28 1.01
CA ALA A 107 4.88 -18.66 -0.19
C ALA A 107 3.64 -19.48 0.17
N TYR A 108 2.49 -19.08 -0.35
CA TYR A 108 1.19 -19.70 -0.10
C TYR A 108 0.50 -20.03 -1.42
N ARG A 109 -0.11 -21.23 -1.48
CA ARG A 109 -1.04 -21.63 -2.54
C ARG A 109 -2.41 -21.80 -1.90
N GLY A 110 -3.34 -20.92 -2.27
CA GLY A 110 -4.59 -20.78 -1.53
C GLY A 110 -4.32 -20.27 -0.11
N LEU A 111 -4.83 -20.97 0.90
CA LEU A 111 -4.63 -20.67 2.33
C LEU A 111 -3.56 -21.54 2.99
N LYS A 112 -2.83 -22.35 2.21
CA LYS A 112 -1.81 -23.27 2.73
C LYS A 112 -0.41 -22.82 2.35
N PRO A 113 0.56 -22.92 3.27
CA PRO A 113 1.95 -22.67 2.95
C PRO A 113 2.46 -23.73 1.96
N VAL A 114 3.37 -23.31 1.09
CA VAL A 114 4.07 -24.19 0.13
C VAL A 114 5.46 -24.50 0.69
N PRO A 115 5.90 -25.77 0.70
CA PRO A 115 7.25 -26.12 1.13
C PRO A 115 8.33 -25.39 0.34
N ASP A 116 9.40 -25.00 1.01
CA ASP A 116 10.50 -24.22 0.41
C ASP A 116 11.15 -24.96 -0.76
N GLU A 117 11.29 -26.28 -0.67
CA GLU A 117 11.84 -27.11 -1.73
C GLU A 117 10.98 -27.04 -3.01
N GLU A 118 9.66 -27.03 -2.85
CA GLU A 118 8.72 -26.90 -3.97
C GLU A 118 8.80 -25.51 -4.58
N VAL A 119 8.89 -24.45 -3.76
CA VAL A 119 9.08 -23.07 -4.25
C VAL A 119 10.36 -22.97 -5.09
N ILE A 120 11.47 -23.51 -4.59
CA ILE A 120 12.76 -23.50 -5.29
C ILE A 120 12.66 -24.24 -6.63
N GLU A 121 11.99 -25.40 -6.66
CA GLU A 121 11.78 -26.16 -7.89
C GLU A 121 10.94 -25.37 -8.91
N LEU A 122 9.85 -24.75 -8.46
CA LEU A 122 8.95 -23.93 -9.29
C LEU A 122 9.65 -22.72 -9.94
N TYR A 123 10.73 -22.24 -9.34
CA TYR A 123 11.55 -21.14 -9.84
C TYR A 123 12.88 -21.62 -10.44
N GLY A 124 12.97 -22.89 -10.85
CA GLY A 124 14.08 -23.41 -11.65
C GLY A 124 15.34 -23.72 -10.83
N GLY A 125 15.17 -24.14 -9.59
CA GLY A 125 16.27 -24.45 -8.67
C GLY A 125 16.87 -23.23 -7.99
N THR A 126 16.22 -22.07 -8.10
CA THR A 126 16.61 -20.80 -7.45
C THR A 126 15.41 -20.14 -6.80
N GLN A 127 15.65 -19.20 -5.89
CA GLN A 127 14.63 -18.33 -5.29
C GLN A 127 14.50 -17.00 -6.04
N HIS A 128 15.36 -16.75 -7.02
CA HIS A 128 15.44 -15.46 -7.71
C HIS A 128 14.47 -15.38 -8.89
N ILE A 129 13.66 -14.33 -8.91
CA ILE A 129 12.72 -14.01 -10.00
C ILE A 129 13.35 -12.93 -10.89
N PRO A 130 13.55 -13.19 -12.20
CA PRO A 130 14.08 -12.20 -13.13
C PRO A 130 13.19 -10.97 -13.26
N LEU A 131 13.81 -9.79 -13.36
CA LEU A 131 13.12 -8.49 -13.39
C LEU A 131 12.06 -8.36 -14.50
N TYR A 132 12.28 -8.97 -15.68
CA TYR A 132 11.33 -8.90 -16.78
C TYR A 132 10.00 -9.64 -16.50
N GLN A 133 9.94 -10.47 -15.45
CA GLN A 133 8.72 -11.15 -15.02
C GLN A 133 7.87 -10.28 -14.07
N MET A 134 8.43 -9.19 -13.53
CA MET A 134 7.74 -8.24 -12.65
C MET A 134 6.85 -7.29 -13.49
N SER A 135 5.58 -7.13 -13.11
CA SER A 135 4.63 -6.28 -13.86
C SER A 135 4.75 -4.78 -13.58
N ASP A 136 5.30 -4.39 -12.43
CA ASP A 136 4.98 -3.05 -11.90
C ASP A 136 6.08 -2.01 -12.18
N PHE A 137 7.35 -2.29 -11.84
CA PHE A 137 8.39 -1.26 -11.86
C PHE A 137 9.05 -1.09 -13.26
N TYR A 138 9.10 -2.13 -14.10
CA TYR A 138 9.94 -2.12 -15.32
C TYR A 138 9.32 -2.67 -16.61
N GLY A 139 8.08 -3.15 -16.64
CA GLY A 139 7.54 -3.63 -17.91
C GLY A 139 6.17 -4.28 -17.89
N LYS A 140 5.63 -4.46 -19.10
CA LYS A 140 4.42 -5.23 -19.39
C LYS A 140 4.67 -6.74 -19.22
N GLY A 141 5.06 -7.17 -18.02
CA GLY A 141 5.23 -8.58 -17.67
C GLY A 141 3.88 -9.21 -17.30
N PRO A 142 3.47 -10.36 -17.88
CA PRO A 142 2.09 -10.86 -17.75
C PRO A 142 1.84 -11.80 -16.56
N SER A 143 2.75 -11.95 -15.59
CA SER A 143 2.63 -13.03 -14.59
C SER A 143 2.71 -12.66 -13.12
N LEU A 144 3.39 -11.59 -12.70
CA LEU A 144 3.64 -11.36 -11.27
C LEU A 144 3.27 -9.94 -10.84
N LYS A 145 2.20 -9.82 -10.05
CA LYS A 145 1.63 -8.56 -9.55
C LYS A 145 2.05 -8.29 -8.12
N GLN A 146 2.52 -7.09 -7.82
CA GLN A 146 2.72 -6.62 -6.45
C GLN A 146 1.49 -5.86 -5.94
N PHE A 147 1.09 -6.16 -4.71
CA PHE A 147 -0.09 -5.61 -4.07
C PHE A 147 0.28 -4.51 -3.08
N MET A 148 0.43 -3.28 -3.59
CA MET A 148 0.95 -2.13 -2.84
C MET A 148 -0.11 -1.20 -2.22
N ASP A 149 -1.36 -1.40 -2.58
CA ASP A 149 -2.50 -0.62 -2.08
C ASP A 149 -3.13 -1.33 -0.88
N ILE A 150 -3.51 -0.60 0.17
CA ILE A 150 -4.26 -1.15 1.31
C ILE A 150 -5.61 -1.73 0.85
N PHE A 151 -6.22 -1.17 -0.20
CA PHE A 151 -7.44 -1.72 -0.82
C PHE A 151 -7.24 -3.10 -1.46
N SER A 152 -6.00 -3.56 -1.60
CA SER A 152 -5.70 -4.88 -2.18
C SER A 152 -5.63 -6.03 -1.16
N LEU A 153 -5.64 -5.75 0.15
CA LEU A 153 -5.67 -6.80 1.18
C LEU A 153 -6.87 -7.76 1.03
N PRO A 154 -8.10 -7.27 0.77
CA PRO A 154 -9.25 -8.13 0.46
C PRO A 154 -9.05 -8.96 -0.82
N GLU A 155 -8.44 -8.40 -1.87
CA GLU A 155 -8.20 -9.09 -3.14
C GLU A 155 -7.26 -10.28 -2.94
N MET A 156 -6.13 -10.08 -2.24
CA MET A 156 -5.20 -11.18 -1.92
C MET A 156 -5.86 -12.29 -1.11
N THR A 157 -6.65 -11.92 -0.10
CA THR A 157 -7.35 -12.89 0.75
C THR A 157 -8.42 -13.65 -0.06
N LEU A 158 -9.12 -12.97 -0.96
CA LEU A 158 -10.14 -13.58 -1.83
C LEU A 158 -9.52 -14.52 -2.86
N LEU A 159 -8.41 -14.11 -3.50
CA LEU A 159 -7.61 -14.98 -4.37
C LEU A 159 -7.24 -16.27 -3.64
N SER A 160 -6.64 -16.16 -2.46
CA SER A 160 -6.26 -17.31 -1.64
C SER A 160 -7.45 -18.18 -1.23
N SER A 161 -8.58 -17.57 -0.85
CA SER A 161 -9.80 -18.30 -0.45
C SER A 161 -10.41 -19.10 -1.59
N VAL A 162 -10.51 -18.51 -2.79
CA VAL A 162 -11.07 -19.18 -3.97
C VAL A 162 -10.15 -20.31 -4.42
N ILE A 163 -8.84 -20.09 -4.46
CA ILE A 163 -7.86 -21.13 -4.84
C ILE A 163 -7.90 -22.29 -3.84
N ASP A 164 -7.97 -22.02 -2.54
CA ASP A 164 -8.08 -23.04 -1.50
C ASP A 164 -9.34 -23.90 -1.68
N TYR A 165 -10.48 -23.27 -1.99
CA TYR A 165 -11.72 -23.98 -2.29
C TYR A 165 -11.56 -24.90 -3.50
N PHE A 166 -11.03 -24.38 -4.61
CA PHE A 166 -10.89 -25.14 -5.86
C PHE A 166 -9.96 -26.34 -5.67
N ILE A 167 -8.82 -26.15 -5.00
CA ILE A 167 -7.88 -27.24 -4.69
C ILE A 167 -8.54 -28.28 -3.78
N THR A 168 -9.23 -27.86 -2.72
CA THR A 168 -9.85 -28.77 -1.74
C THR A 168 -10.97 -29.61 -2.36
N HIS A 169 -11.64 -29.09 -3.39
CA HIS A 169 -12.72 -29.78 -4.09
C HIS A 169 -12.29 -30.45 -5.40
N GLY A 170 -10.99 -30.44 -5.73
CA GLY A 170 -10.46 -31.04 -6.95
C GLY A 170 -10.99 -30.40 -8.24
N ILE A 171 -11.28 -29.09 -8.21
CA ILE A 171 -11.75 -28.32 -9.36
C ILE A 171 -10.53 -27.79 -10.11
N GLU A 172 -10.36 -28.23 -11.35
CA GLU A 172 -9.35 -27.65 -12.24
C GLU A 172 -9.77 -26.24 -12.70
N PHE A 173 -8.79 -25.34 -12.83
CA PHE A 173 -9.02 -23.97 -13.26
C PHE A 173 -7.85 -23.43 -14.06
N ASP A 174 -8.15 -22.47 -14.93
CA ASP A 174 -7.15 -21.65 -15.58
C ASP A 174 -6.81 -20.45 -14.69
N GLN A 175 -5.53 -20.31 -14.35
CA GLN A 175 -5.08 -19.34 -13.35
C GLN A 175 -5.26 -17.89 -13.80
N VAL A 176 -5.13 -17.63 -15.11
CA VAL A 176 -5.27 -16.29 -15.68
C VAL A 176 -6.72 -15.84 -15.63
N HIS A 177 -7.65 -16.73 -16.00
CA HIS A 177 -9.09 -16.43 -15.90
C HIS A 177 -9.52 -16.25 -14.44
N LEU A 178 -9.09 -17.14 -13.54
CA LEU A 178 -9.43 -17.04 -12.12
C LEU A 178 -8.96 -15.72 -11.51
N TYR A 179 -7.69 -15.36 -11.76
CA TYR A 179 -7.15 -14.08 -11.30
C TYR A 179 -7.94 -12.90 -11.87
N LYS A 180 -8.23 -12.92 -13.18
CA LYS A 180 -8.97 -11.84 -13.84
C LYS A 180 -10.37 -11.66 -13.28
N ASP A 181 -11.13 -12.73 -13.09
CA ASP A 181 -12.49 -12.67 -12.58
C ASP A 181 -12.52 -12.10 -11.15
N ILE A 182 -11.56 -12.50 -10.31
CA ILE A 182 -11.43 -11.99 -8.94
C ILE A 182 -11.03 -10.51 -8.93
N SER A 183 -10.05 -10.11 -9.73
CA SER A 183 -9.67 -8.70 -9.87
C SER A 183 -10.83 -7.86 -10.42
N ASP A 184 -11.61 -8.39 -11.36
CA ASP A 184 -12.78 -7.71 -11.93
C ASP A 184 -13.91 -7.58 -10.89
N ALA A 185 -14.15 -8.60 -10.05
CA ALA A 185 -15.11 -8.52 -8.95
C ALA A 185 -14.73 -7.47 -7.90
N ILE A 186 -13.44 -7.41 -7.51
CA ILE A 186 -12.92 -6.37 -6.60
C ILE A 186 -13.02 -4.97 -7.24
N ARG A 187 -12.68 -4.86 -8.53
CA ARG A 187 -12.82 -3.60 -9.28
C ARG A 187 -14.27 -3.13 -9.29
N ASP A 188 -15.22 -4.04 -9.48
CA ASP A 188 -16.65 -3.70 -9.52
C ASP A 188 -17.15 -3.10 -8.21
N VAL A 189 -16.64 -3.53 -7.05
CA VAL A 189 -16.97 -2.91 -5.74
C VAL A 189 -16.59 -1.43 -5.71
N HIS A 190 -15.42 -1.09 -6.26
CA HIS A 190 -14.89 0.27 -6.31
C HIS A 190 -15.56 1.11 -7.42
N VAL A 191 -15.63 0.59 -8.64
CA VAL A 191 -16.13 1.30 -9.83
C VAL A 191 -17.64 1.54 -9.77
N LYS A 192 -18.43 0.59 -9.25
CA LYS A 192 -19.87 0.77 -9.05
C LYS A 192 -20.17 1.69 -7.85
N GLY A 193 -19.14 2.18 -7.16
CA GLY A 193 -19.22 3.11 -6.03
C GLY A 193 -19.91 2.51 -4.81
N VAL A 194 -19.91 1.18 -4.66
CA VAL A 194 -20.56 0.49 -3.55
C VAL A 194 -19.83 0.83 -2.24
N MET A 195 -18.50 0.83 -2.29
CA MET A 195 -17.64 1.25 -1.19
C MET A 195 -18.00 2.65 -0.68
N TYR A 196 -18.10 3.63 -1.58
CA TYR A 196 -18.45 5.00 -1.23
C TYR A 196 -19.82 5.08 -0.56
N LYS A 197 -20.82 4.32 -1.04
CA LYS A 197 -22.15 4.30 -0.44
C LYS A 197 -22.17 3.75 1.00
N TRP A 198 -21.34 2.75 1.30
CA TRP A 198 -21.23 2.23 2.67
C TRP A 198 -20.66 3.27 3.62
N ILE A 199 -19.54 3.87 3.22
CA ILE A 199 -18.85 4.90 4.02
C ILE A 199 -19.76 6.11 4.22
N GLU A 200 -20.43 6.58 3.16
CA GLU A 200 -21.36 7.71 3.24
C GLU A 200 -22.59 7.46 4.10
N LYS A 201 -22.96 6.19 4.35
CA LYS A 201 -24.10 5.83 5.20
C LYS A 201 -23.76 6.00 6.69
N ASP A 202 -22.51 5.78 7.07
CA ASP A 202 -22.04 5.87 8.45
C ASP A 202 -20.59 6.37 8.51
N LEU A 203 -20.41 7.68 8.33
CA LEU A 203 -19.07 8.28 8.27
C LEU A 203 -18.30 8.11 9.60
N GLU A 204 -18.99 8.11 10.74
CA GLU A 204 -18.40 8.00 12.07
C GLU A 204 -17.81 6.59 12.31
N GLN A 205 -18.47 5.54 11.80
CA GLN A 205 -17.96 4.18 11.90
C GLN A 205 -16.74 3.92 11.00
N TYR A 206 -16.70 4.56 9.82
CA TYR A 206 -15.71 4.22 8.79
C TYR A 206 -14.53 5.17 8.69
N ILE A 207 -14.69 6.47 8.97
CA ILE A 207 -13.60 7.45 8.90
C ILE A 207 -13.03 7.65 10.30
N LEU A 208 -11.73 7.37 10.45
CA LEU A 208 -10.98 7.55 11.68
C LEU A 208 -10.33 8.94 11.73
N HIS A 209 -10.17 9.50 12.94
CA HIS A 209 -9.32 10.68 13.23
C HIS A 209 -9.71 12.02 12.57
N GLY A 210 -10.96 12.48 12.70
CA GLY A 210 -11.38 13.78 12.14
C GLY A 210 -10.69 15.00 12.76
N ASP A 211 -10.63 15.08 14.10
CA ASP A 211 -10.19 16.29 14.82
C ASP A 211 -8.71 16.63 14.58
N GLU A 212 -7.86 15.61 14.50
CA GLU A 212 -6.42 15.79 14.26
C GLU A 212 -6.13 16.33 12.85
N ILE A 213 -6.90 15.90 11.85
CA ILE A 213 -6.77 16.36 10.46
C ILE A 213 -7.08 17.86 10.37
N TYR A 214 -8.16 18.31 10.98
CA TYR A 214 -8.49 19.74 11.05
C TYR A 214 -7.34 20.55 11.67
N ALA A 215 -6.79 20.08 12.79
CA ALA A 215 -5.72 20.76 13.49
C ALA A 215 -4.46 20.92 12.64
N VAL A 216 -4.06 19.89 11.88
CA VAL A 216 -2.90 19.92 10.98
C VAL A 216 -3.12 20.89 9.82
N LEU A 217 -4.23 20.77 9.10
CA LEU A 217 -4.53 21.63 7.95
C LEU A 217 -4.63 23.09 8.37
N ASN A 218 -5.34 23.38 9.46
CA ASN A 218 -5.48 24.74 9.98
C ASN A 218 -4.13 25.32 10.43
N ARG A 219 -3.26 24.51 11.08
CA ARG A 219 -1.91 24.94 11.45
C ARG A 219 -1.09 25.34 10.22
N LEU A 220 -1.12 24.55 9.15
CA LEU A 220 -0.40 24.87 7.91
C LEU A 220 -0.88 26.19 7.29
N VAL A 221 -2.20 26.38 7.20
CA VAL A 221 -2.81 27.62 6.67
C VAL A 221 -2.45 28.83 7.54
N ASN A 222 -2.49 28.70 8.86
CA ASN A 222 -2.09 29.76 9.80
C ASN A 222 -0.60 30.16 9.64
N HIS A 223 0.25 29.21 9.24
CA HIS A 223 1.64 29.46 8.88
C HIS A 223 1.84 29.87 7.41
N LYS A 224 0.78 30.32 6.74
CA LYS A 224 0.78 30.83 5.35
C LYS A 224 1.26 29.82 4.31
N LYS A 225 1.14 28.52 4.60
CA LYS A 225 1.42 27.46 3.64
C LYS A 225 0.24 27.29 2.69
N LYS A 226 0.53 26.94 1.44
CA LYS A 226 -0.50 26.65 0.43
C LYS A 226 -0.84 25.17 0.43
N LEU A 227 -2.12 24.83 0.30
CA LEU A 227 -2.58 23.44 0.37
C LEU A 227 -3.25 23.02 -0.94
N PHE A 228 -3.01 21.78 -1.38
CA PHE A 228 -3.77 21.18 -2.48
C PHE A 228 -4.10 19.71 -2.22
N LEU A 229 -5.20 19.24 -2.79
CA LEU A 229 -5.67 17.85 -2.72
C LEU A 229 -5.67 17.24 -4.13
N ILE A 230 -5.13 16.02 -4.29
CA ILE A 230 -5.19 15.24 -5.53
C ILE A 230 -5.68 13.83 -5.19
N THR A 231 -6.88 13.49 -5.65
CA THR A 231 -7.49 12.19 -5.36
C THR A 231 -8.12 11.57 -6.60
N ASN A 232 -8.14 10.22 -6.64
CA ASN A 232 -8.90 9.46 -7.62
C ASN A 232 -10.40 9.37 -7.29
N SER A 233 -10.78 9.69 -6.05
CA SER A 233 -12.16 9.65 -5.60
C SER A 233 -13.03 10.76 -6.20
N PRO A 234 -14.35 10.50 -6.36
CA PRO A 234 -15.29 11.50 -6.87
C PRO A 234 -15.55 12.61 -5.84
N PHE A 235 -15.84 13.80 -6.35
CA PHE A 235 -16.07 14.98 -5.50
C PHE A 235 -17.15 14.79 -4.45
N SER A 236 -18.28 14.16 -4.80
CA SER A 236 -19.39 13.96 -3.86
C SER A 236 -18.98 13.19 -2.60
N PHE A 237 -18.06 12.24 -2.75
CA PHE A 237 -17.55 11.43 -1.67
C PHE A 237 -16.55 12.22 -0.81
N VAL A 238 -15.59 12.87 -1.47
CA VAL A 238 -14.58 13.72 -0.83
C VAL A 238 -15.25 14.85 -0.03
N ASP A 239 -16.25 15.52 -0.59
CA ASP A 239 -16.94 16.62 0.06
C ASP A 239 -17.67 16.18 1.34
N LYS A 240 -18.30 14.99 1.34
CA LYS A 240 -18.96 14.45 2.53
C LYS A 240 -17.96 14.09 3.63
N GLY A 241 -16.89 13.38 3.30
CA GLY A 241 -15.89 13.00 4.31
C GLY A 241 -15.09 14.21 4.82
N MET A 242 -14.72 15.16 3.96
CA MET A 242 -14.08 16.41 4.40
C MET A 242 -15.01 17.27 5.26
N LYS A 243 -16.32 17.32 4.96
CA LYS A 243 -17.29 17.98 5.83
C LYS A 243 -17.39 17.34 7.22
N HIS A 244 -17.23 16.01 7.29
CA HIS A 244 -17.22 15.28 8.55
C HIS A 244 -15.92 15.50 9.33
N MET A 245 -14.75 15.39 8.70
CA MET A 245 -13.45 15.52 9.36
C MET A 245 -13.07 16.97 9.70
N VAL A 246 -13.36 17.91 8.79
CA VAL A 246 -12.81 19.28 8.82
C VAL A 246 -13.92 20.33 9.02
N GLY A 247 -15.13 20.04 8.53
CA GLY A 247 -16.28 20.93 8.65
C GLY A 247 -16.75 21.53 7.31
N LYS A 248 -17.84 22.30 7.36
CA LYS A 248 -18.56 22.78 6.16
C LYS A 248 -17.72 23.60 5.18
N ASN A 249 -16.74 24.34 5.71
CA ASN A 249 -15.91 25.28 4.95
C ASN A 249 -14.52 24.72 4.65
N TRP A 250 -14.35 23.39 4.67
CA TRP A 250 -13.04 22.75 4.45
C TRP A 250 -12.33 23.22 3.16
N ARG A 251 -13.10 23.59 2.12
CA ARG A 251 -12.59 24.07 0.83
C ARG A 251 -11.75 25.34 0.97
N ASP A 252 -12.02 26.17 1.97
CA ASP A 252 -11.29 27.43 2.19
C ASP A 252 -9.84 27.21 2.62
N LEU A 253 -9.54 26.03 3.18
CA LEU A 253 -8.20 25.62 3.55
C LEU A 253 -7.34 25.28 2.33
N PHE A 254 -7.95 24.90 1.21
CA PHE A 254 -7.25 24.44 0.02
C PHE A 254 -7.20 25.51 -1.07
N ASP A 255 -5.99 25.75 -1.58
CA ASP A 255 -5.78 26.52 -2.80
C ASP A 255 -6.32 25.76 -4.01
N MET A 256 -6.29 24.42 -3.99
CA MET A 256 -6.84 23.62 -5.07
C MET A 256 -7.32 22.24 -4.61
N VAL A 257 -8.41 21.78 -5.20
CA VAL A 257 -8.92 20.42 -5.04
C VAL A 257 -9.04 19.77 -6.41
N ILE A 258 -8.34 18.66 -6.63
CA ILE A 258 -8.37 17.88 -7.87
C ILE A 258 -8.93 16.49 -7.57
N VAL A 259 -10.08 16.18 -8.16
CA VAL A 259 -10.81 14.92 -7.98
C VAL A 259 -10.76 14.07 -9.25
N GLN A 260 -10.95 12.76 -9.13
CA GLN A 260 -10.84 11.83 -10.25
C GLN A 260 -9.58 12.09 -11.10
N ALA A 261 -8.44 12.29 -10.44
CA ALA A 261 -7.18 12.68 -11.06
C ALA A 261 -6.63 11.63 -12.03
N ASP A 262 -6.99 10.35 -11.85
CA ASP A 262 -6.47 9.21 -12.61
C ASP A 262 -4.96 8.98 -12.37
N LYS A 263 -4.54 9.03 -11.10
CA LYS A 263 -3.18 8.62 -10.69
C LYS A 263 -2.98 7.14 -11.01
N PRO A 264 -1.79 6.72 -11.51
CA PRO A 264 -0.57 7.51 -11.69
C PRO A 264 -0.48 8.33 -13.00
N ASN A 265 -1.45 8.19 -13.91
CA ASN A 265 -1.42 8.91 -15.20
C ASN A 265 -1.41 10.42 -15.00
N PHE A 266 -2.04 10.94 -13.94
CA PHE A 266 -1.95 12.36 -13.59
C PHE A 266 -0.49 12.89 -13.54
N PHE A 267 0.44 12.10 -12.99
CA PHE A 267 1.84 12.51 -12.79
C PHE A 267 2.74 12.23 -13.99
N THR A 268 2.36 11.27 -14.83
CA THR A 268 3.20 10.72 -15.91
C THR A 268 2.74 11.13 -17.31
N ASP A 269 1.46 11.45 -17.47
CA ASP A 269 0.80 11.71 -18.75
C ASP A 269 0.42 13.20 -18.90
N ARG A 270 0.25 13.65 -20.16
CA ARG A 270 -0.21 14.99 -20.54
C ARG A 270 -1.59 15.02 -21.19
N ARG A 271 -2.19 13.85 -21.43
CA ARG A 271 -3.38 13.73 -22.29
C ARG A 271 -4.65 14.36 -21.72
N LYS A 272 -4.85 14.36 -20.40
CA LYS A 272 -6.09 14.81 -19.76
C LYS A 272 -5.99 16.27 -19.30
N PRO A 273 -6.73 17.22 -19.88
CA PRO A 273 -6.79 18.60 -19.39
C PRO A 273 -7.69 18.71 -18.15
N PHE A 274 -7.54 19.78 -17.37
CA PHE A 274 -8.43 20.07 -16.25
C PHE A 274 -9.84 20.44 -16.71
N ARG A 275 -10.84 20.02 -15.93
CA ARG A 275 -12.22 20.53 -16.00
C ARG A 275 -12.61 21.15 -14.68
N LYS A 276 -13.36 22.25 -14.67
CA LYS A 276 -13.85 22.88 -13.43
C LYS A 276 -15.19 22.26 -13.04
N LEU A 277 -15.40 22.04 -11.75
CA LEU A 277 -16.70 21.68 -11.19
C LEU A 277 -17.34 22.92 -10.56
N ASP A 278 -18.66 23.03 -10.65
CA ASP A 278 -19.41 23.98 -9.82
C ASP A 278 -19.59 23.49 -8.38
N GLU A 279 -20.31 24.25 -7.56
CA GLU A 279 -20.50 23.95 -6.15
C GLU A 279 -21.28 22.65 -5.91
N ASP A 280 -22.16 22.29 -6.84
CA ASP A 280 -22.98 21.09 -6.84
C ASP A 280 -22.27 19.88 -7.46
N GLY A 281 -21.08 20.08 -8.03
CA GLY A 281 -20.25 19.05 -8.63
C GLY A 281 -20.49 18.81 -10.12
N SER A 282 -21.25 19.68 -10.80
CA SER A 282 -21.49 19.58 -12.25
C SER A 282 -20.35 20.16 -13.06
N LEU A 283 -20.13 19.58 -14.24
CA LEU A 283 -19.03 19.95 -15.13
C LEU A 283 -19.26 21.30 -15.80
N GLN A 284 -18.26 22.16 -15.68
CA GLN A 284 -18.14 23.39 -16.45
C GLN A 284 -17.23 23.16 -17.66
N TRP A 285 -17.60 23.73 -18.80
CA TRP A 285 -16.96 23.46 -20.10
C TRP A 285 -15.86 24.48 -20.47
N ASP A 286 -15.71 25.52 -19.66
CA ASP A 286 -14.71 26.55 -19.91
C ASP A 286 -13.29 25.99 -19.87
N LYS A 287 -12.45 26.48 -20.78
CA LYS A 287 -11.03 26.14 -20.80
C LYS A 287 -10.35 26.72 -19.56
N ILE A 288 -9.61 25.88 -18.85
CA ILE A 288 -8.90 26.28 -17.64
C ILE A 288 -7.58 26.95 -18.02
N ASN A 289 -7.56 28.28 -17.89
CA ASN A 289 -6.35 29.10 -18.10
C ASN A 289 -5.67 29.51 -16.79
N GLN A 290 -6.36 29.37 -15.65
CA GLN A 290 -5.84 29.62 -14.31
C GLN A 290 -6.54 28.72 -13.29
N LEU A 291 -5.87 28.47 -12.17
CA LEU A 291 -6.39 27.69 -11.05
C LEU A 291 -6.74 28.65 -9.92
N GLU A 292 -7.99 28.60 -9.46
CA GLU A 292 -8.56 29.53 -8.50
C GLU A 292 -8.72 28.88 -7.13
N LYS A 293 -8.42 29.63 -6.07
CA LYS A 293 -8.56 29.17 -4.69
C LYS A 293 -9.99 28.71 -4.37
N GLY A 294 -10.11 27.59 -3.67
CA GLY A 294 -11.39 27.00 -3.24
C GLY A 294 -12.23 26.40 -4.37
N LYS A 295 -11.75 26.41 -5.62
CA LYS A 295 -12.42 25.76 -6.75
C LYS A 295 -12.00 24.30 -6.87
N ILE A 296 -12.94 23.49 -7.36
CA ILE A 296 -12.74 22.06 -7.57
C ILE A 296 -12.49 21.82 -9.05
N TYR A 297 -11.50 20.99 -9.32
CA TYR A 297 -11.12 20.55 -10.64
C TYR A 297 -11.24 19.04 -10.74
N LYS A 298 -11.60 18.55 -11.90
CA LYS A 298 -11.64 17.14 -12.25
C LYS A 298 -10.56 16.84 -13.29
N GLU A 299 -9.96 15.65 -13.20
CA GLU A 299 -8.89 15.19 -14.09
C GLU A 299 -7.69 16.15 -14.07
N GLY A 300 -7.13 16.47 -15.23
CA GLY A 300 -5.91 17.25 -15.36
C GLY A 300 -4.65 16.40 -15.41
N ASN A 301 -3.53 17.10 -15.37
CA ASN A 301 -2.20 16.50 -15.39
C ASN A 301 -1.20 17.42 -14.67
N LEU A 302 -0.13 16.80 -14.18
CA LEU A 302 0.91 17.50 -13.43
C LEU A 302 1.61 18.57 -14.28
N PHE A 303 1.79 18.38 -15.58
CA PHE A 303 2.47 19.37 -16.43
C PHE A 303 1.70 20.68 -16.52
N ASP A 304 0.39 20.60 -16.73
CA ASP A 304 -0.51 21.76 -16.70
C ASP A 304 -0.59 22.34 -15.28
N PHE A 305 -0.64 21.50 -14.24
CA PHE A 305 -0.61 21.95 -12.84
C PHE A 305 0.63 22.81 -12.56
N LEU A 306 1.82 22.33 -12.90
CA LEU A 306 3.09 23.05 -12.72
C LEU A 306 3.16 24.33 -13.57
N ARG A 307 2.55 24.35 -14.77
CA ARG A 307 2.49 25.53 -15.64
C ARG A 307 1.56 26.59 -15.07
N LEU A 308 0.39 26.19 -14.58
CA LEU A 308 -0.67 27.08 -14.10
C LEU A 308 -0.39 27.61 -12.69
N THR A 309 0.23 26.83 -11.83
CA THR A 309 0.54 27.23 -10.44
C THR A 309 1.93 27.85 -10.27
N GLY A 310 2.88 27.45 -11.10
CA GLY A 310 4.30 27.78 -10.92
C GLY A 310 4.97 27.07 -9.73
N TRP A 311 4.28 26.15 -9.04
CA TRP A 311 4.81 25.44 -7.87
C TRP A 311 5.77 24.35 -8.33
N ARG A 312 7.05 24.44 -7.98
CA ARG A 312 8.09 23.53 -8.51
C ARG A 312 9.13 23.19 -7.46
N GLY A 313 9.78 22.03 -7.66
CA GLY A 313 10.97 21.61 -6.94
C GLY A 313 10.74 21.34 -5.46
N SER A 314 11.76 21.58 -4.66
CA SER A 314 11.84 21.21 -3.24
C SER A 314 10.90 21.99 -2.31
N LYS A 315 10.21 23.01 -2.82
CA LYS A 315 9.22 23.80 -2.07
C LYS A 315 7.88 23.08 -1.88
N VAL A 316 7.66 22.00 -2.66
CA VAL A 316 6.44 21.21 -2.62
C VAL A 316 6.70 19.93 -1.83
N LEU A 317 5.87 19.66 -0.84
CA LEU A 317 5.82 18.40 -0.09
C LEU A 317 4.47 17.73 -0.33
N TYR A 318 4.47 16.55 -0.95
CA TYR A 318 3.25 15.78 -1.23
C TYR A 318 3.17 14.53 -0.34
N PHE A 319 2.02 14.36 0.30
CA PHE A 319 1.71 13.21 1.15
C PHE A 319 0.76 12.24 0.44
N GLY A 320 1.07 10.95 0.52
CA GLY A 320 0.27 9.87 -0.04
C GLY A 320 0.58 8.55 0.65
N ASP A 321 -0.33 7.59 0.59
CA ASP A 321 -0.18 6.26 1.18
C ASP A 321 0.39 5.24 0.18
N HIS A 322 0.15 5.45 -1.12
CA HIS A 322 0.60 4.54 -2.16
C HIS A 322 1.99 4.91 -2.69
N LEU A 323 3.04 4.19 -2.27
CA LEU A 323 4.44 4.49 -2.59
C LEU A 323 4.73 4.72 -4.09
N TYR A 324 4.19 3.88 -4.98
CA TYR A 324 4.47 4.00 -6.42
C TYR A 324 3.58 5.00 -7.16
N SER A 325 2.25 4.87 -7.06
CA SER A 325 1.34 5.74 -7.81
C SER A 325 1.42 7.20 -7.38
N ASP A 326 1.76 7.44 -6.11
CA ASP A 326 1.71 8.76 -5.52
C ASP A 326 3.08 9.39 -5.32
N LEU A 327 4.11 8.65 -4.92
CA LEU A 327 5.35 9.26 -4.43
C LEU A 327 6.56 9.06 -5.36
N ALA A 328 6.70 7.88 -5.97
CA ALA A 328 7.91 7.52 -6.71
C ALA A 328 8.20 8.47 -7.90
N ASP A 329 7.22 8.68 -8.77
CA ASP A 329 7.39 9.53 -9.95
C ASP A 329 7.56 11.02 -9.59
N LEU A 330 6.91 11.49 -8.52
CA LEU A 330 7.05 12.87 -8.04
C LEU A 330 8.48 13.19 -7.62
N MET A 331 9.10 12.28 -6.88
CA MET A 331 10.50 12.42 -6.46
C MET A 331 11.44 12.30 -7.66
N LEU A 332 11.30 11.23 -8.47
CA LEU A 332 12.25 10.90 -9.53
C LEU A 332 12.20 11.87 -10.72
N ARG A 333 11.02 12.38 -11.08
CA ARG A 333 10.83 13.16 -12.32
C ARG A 333 10.65 14.66 -12.07
N HIS A 334 10.12 15.05 -10.92
CA HIS A 334 9.68 16.44 -10.68
C HIS A 334 10.37 17.11 -9.50
N GLY A 335 11.18 16.37 -8.73
CA GLY A 335 11.98 16.89 -7.62
C GLY A 335 11.14 17.40 -6.44
N TRP A 336 9.88 16.95 -6.33
CA TRP A 336 9.06 17.24 -5.15
C TRP A 336 9.58 16.46 -3.96
N ARG A 337 9.40 17.01 -2.76
CA ARG A 337 9.56 16.25 -1.52
C ARG A 337 8.31 15.39 -1.31
N THR A 338 8.49 14.21 -0.72
CA THR A 338 7.40 13.25 -0.50
C THR A 338 7.35 12.80 0.95
N GLY A 339 6.15 12.59 1.46
CA GLY A 339 5.89 11.97 2.76
C GLY A 339 4.98 10.77 2.58
N ALA A 340 5.43 9.60 2.99
CA ALA A 340 4.61 8.39 2.95
C ALA A 340 3.75 8.28 4.21
N ILE A 341 2.45 8.04 4.02
CA ILE A 341 1.54 7.65 5.10
C ILE A 341 1.46 6.13 5.13
N VAL A 342 1.86 5.53 6.24
CA VAL A 342 1.93 4.07 6.42
C VAL A 342 1.15 3.72 7.68
N PRO A 343 -0.18 3.52 7.58
CA PRO A 343 -1.03 3.25 8.75
C PRO A 343 -0.59 2.02 9.56
N GLU A 344 -0.02 1.02 8.89
CA GLU A 344 0.43 -0.22 9.52
C GLU A 344 1.68 -0.02 10.40
N LEU A 345 2.45 1.05 10.17
CA LEU A 345 3.73 1.30 10.83
C LEU A 345 3.59 1.43 12.35
N GLU A 346 2.50 2.01 12.84
CA GLU A 346 2.25 2.11 14.28
C GLU A 346 2.15 0.72 14.92
N THR A 347 1.41 -0.20 14.29
CA THR A 347 1.25 -1.57 14.80
C THR A 347 2.57 -2.33 14.70
N GLU A 348 3.29 -2.20 13.59
CA GLU A 348 4.62 -2.80 13.40
C GLU A 348 5.62 -2.31 14.46
N ILE A 349 5.67 -1.00 14.75
CA ILE A 349 6.53 -0.44 15.81
C ILE A 349 6.17 -1.01 17.17
N ARG A 350 4.89 -1.14 17.49
CA ARG A 350 4.44 -1.75 18.75
C ARG A 350 4.90 -3.21 18.86
N ILE A 351 4.84 -3.98 17.77
CA ILE A 351 5.34 -5.37 17.70
C ILE A 351 6.86 -5.40 17.88
N ILE A 352 7.60 -4.54 17.17
CA ILE A 352 9.06 -4.46 17.24
C ILE A 352 9.53 -4.16 18.68
N ASN A 353 8.78 -3.33 19.40
CA ASN A 353 9.07 -2.95 20.79
C ASN A 353 8.72 -4.05 21.82
N THR A 354 8.12 -5.17 21.41
CA THR A 354 7.86 -6.27 22.34
C THR A 354 9.16 -6.94 22.76
N GLU A 355 9.23 -7.37 24.02
CA GLU A 355 10.40 -8.08 24.55
C GLU A 355 10.71 -9.34 23.71
N GLN A 356 9.67 -10.08 23.31
CA GLN A 356 9.81 -11.25 22.47
C GLN A 356 10.48 -10.92 21.14
N TYR A 357 10.00 -9.90 20.42
CA TYR A 357 10.58 -9.53 19.12
C TYR A 357 12.02 -9.03 19.28
N MET A 358 12.28 -8.17 20.27
CA MET A 358 13.62 -7.66 20.54
C MET A 358 14.59 -8.78 20.88
N HIS A 359 14.20 -9.75 21.72
CA HIS A 359 15.02 -10.91 22.04
C HIS A 359 15.29 -11.78 20.82
N SER A 360 14.26 -12.09 20.02
CA SER A 360 14.41 -12.86 18.79
C SER A 360 15.34 -12.18 17.79
N LEU A 361 15.20 -10.87 17.57
CA LEU A 361 16.04 -10.09 16.67
C LEU A 361 17.50 -10.03 17.15
N THR A 362 17.70 -9.73 18.43
CA THR A 362 19.00 -9.69 19.10
C THR A 362 19.71 -11.04 18.96
N TRP A 363 18.98 -12.13 19.17
CA TRP A 363 19.52 -13.48 19.07
C TRP A 363 19.82 -13.87 17.62
N GLN A 364 18.95 -13.54 16.66
CA GLN A 364 19.25 -13.76 15.23
C GLN A 364 20.51 -13.04 14.76
N GLN A 365 20.73 -11.80 15.23
CA GLN A 365 21.95 -11.05 14.92
C GLN A 365 23.19 -11.71 15.53
N ALA A 366 23.11 -12.13 16.80
CA ALA A 366 24.18 -12.85 17.46
C ALA A 366 24.52 -14.18 16.74
N LEU A 367 23.50 -14.99 16.42
CA LEU A 367 23.66 -16.21 15.63
C LEU A 367 24.29 -15.94 14.26
N THR A 368 23.89 -14.87 13.58
CA THR A 368 24.48 -14.49 12.29
C THR A 368 25.97 -14.17 12.43
N GLY A 369 26.35 -13.35 13.42
CA GLY A 369 27.76 -13.04 13.67
C GLY A 369 28.59 -14.26 14.12
N LEU A 370 27.98 -15.19 14.85
CA LEU A 370 28.61 -16.47 15.22
C LEU A 370 28.83 -17.37 13.99
N LEU A 371 27.82 -17.51 13.13
CA LEU A 371 27.90 -18.29 11.89
C LEU A 371 28.98 -17.73 10.95
N GLU A 372 29.06 -16.41 10.79
CA GLU A 372 30.09 -15.76 9.97
C GLU A 372 31.51 -16.07 10.45
N ARG A 373 31.74 -16.06 11.77
CA ARG A 373 33.06 -16.37 12.35
C ARG A 373 33.39 -17.86 12.27
N MET A 374 32.38 -18.73 12.45
CA MET A 374 32.58 -20.18 12.46
C MET A 374 32.88 -20.78 11.09
N GLN A 375 32.56 -20.09 9.99
CA GLN A 375 32.84 -20.58 8.62
C GLN A 375 34.33 -20.86 8.34
N MET A 376 35.24 -20.29 9.12
CA MET A 376 36.69 -20.52 8.96
C MET A 376 37.17 -21.86 9.55
N TYR A 377 36.38 -22.51 10.40
CA TYR A 377 36.74 -23.74 11.09
C TYR A 377 36.22 -24.97 10.33
N GLN A 378 37.05 -26.00 10.19
CA GLN A 378 36.78 -27.16 9.32
C GLN A 378 36.75 -28.50 10.07
N ASP A 379 37.04 -28.51 11.36
CA ASP A 379 36.98 -29.69 12.20
C ASP A 379 35.52 -30.17 12.41
N ALA A 380 35.37 -31.43 12.77
CA ALA A 380 34.06 -32.08 12.85
C ALA A 380 33.15 -31.48 13.93
N GLU A 381 33.73 -31.04 15.05
CA GLU A 381 32.99 -30.45 16.17
C GLU A 381 32.44 -29.07 15.78
N SER A 382 33.28 -28.21 15.20
CA SER A 382 32.87 -26.91 14.67
C SER A 382 31.77 -27.02 13.60
N LYS A 383 31.83 -28.03 12.73
CA LYS A 383 30.80 -28.28 11.70
C LYS A 383 29.46 -28.67 12.30
N GLN A 384 29.48 -29.48 13.36
CA GLN A 384 28.27 -29.88 14.07
C GLN A 384 27.60 -28.65 14.72
N VAL A 385 28.38 -27.81 15.40
CA VAL A 385 27.90 -26.56 16.00
C VAL A 385 27.32 -25.62 14.94
N LEU A 386 27.98 -25.51 13.78
CA LEU A 386 27.49 -24.69 12.66
C LEU A 386 26.10 -25.16 12.19
N LEU A 387 25.89 -26.47 12.05
CA LEU A 387 24.59 -27.03 11.64
C LEU A 387 23.50 -26.77 12.68
N GLU A 388 23.83 -26.89 13.97
CA GLU A 388 22.90 -26.61 15.07
C GLU A 388 22.47 -25.14 15.07
N TRP A 389 23.41 -24.19 14.93
CA TRP A 389 23.10 -22.77 14.85
C TRP A 389 22.37 -22.38 13.56
N MET A 390 22.65 -23.05 12.43
CA MET A 390 21.89 -22.84 11.20
C MET A 390 20.42 -23.25 11.37
N LYS A 391 20.19 -24.38 12.04
CA LYS A 391 18.84 -24.86 12.34
C LYS A 391 18.13 -23.94 13.33
N GLU A 392 18.80 -23.55 14.41
CA GLU A 392 18.25 -22.62 15.40
C GLU A 392 17.88 -21.28 14.77
N ARG A 393 18.75 -20.72 13.92
CA ARG A 393 18.45 -19.49 13.18
C ARG A 393 17.22 -19.64 12.27
N GLN A 394 17.01 -20.81 11.69
CA GLN A 394 15.84 -21.10 10.87
C GLN A 394 14.56 -21.24 11.71
N GLU A 395 14.64 -21.81 12.91
CA GLU A 395 13.50 -21.94 13.83
C GLU A 395 13.04 -20.59 14.41
N ILE A 396 13.93 -19.59 14.52
CA ILE A 396 13.60 -18.24 14.99
C ILE A 396 13.04 -17.35 13.87
N ARG A 397 13.33 -17.68 12.61
CA ARG A 397 12.80 -16.95 11.43
C ARG A 397 11.36 -17.34 11.18
#